data_AF-A0A1F9S149-F1
#
_entry.id   AF-A0A1F9S149-F1
#
_cell.length_a   1.000
_cell.length_b   1.000
_cell.length_c   1.000
_cell.angle_alpha   90.00
_cell.angle_beta   90.00
_cell.angle_gamma   90.00
#
_symmetry.space_group_name_H-M   'P 1'
#
loop_
_entity.id
_entity.type
_entity.pdbx_description
1 polymer ?
#
loop_
_entity_poly.entity_id
_entity_poly.type
_entity_poly.pdbx_seq_one_letter_code
_entity_poly.pdbx_strand_id
1 'polypeptide(L)'
;MEPSARAAGAFSLGGMGRRGQIAIPSLFLIPSLFLFVFLIFETAKLSREKIRHQFALDSAAFIEGTNYSDFLNRSAYVNGAFPERIFHEGFYNTCIEKKDSTGGDCGSRGDRLFNILYKNGAFPRRSGSADSTLESLDEEPSWMIRFGGPSAGKNTNPPDMGSGRLDTTTLQDALDYWLSWDDAQDIYKLYVQIYQLLGSVEGAQYEVFCRLTGANGCTAGSGNAHTFFRKSYWLNTNDDINIAAEGASYFASYSFKPEPYCIQEIMLVGNKPTSNPFQPYMQWGPKDPVQMPETISGCKPGPGLFQVEAIPDSHLDSLANSHAPYSLFGISSPGYPIFQHWGQDTLGSNYFNVNFLNEVRCTGAQGGPCVHATVSVSGGKLWPSPTPKFQTRLHP
;
A
#
# COMPACT_ATOMS: atom_id res chain seq x y z
N MET A 1 18.79 82.24 69.45
CA MET A 1 18.52 82.81 68.11
C MET A 1 19.11 81.84 67.11
N GLU A 2 18.26 81.21 66.30
CA GLU A 2 18.61 80.30 65.19
C GLU A 2 19.46 81.00 64.09
N PRO A 3 20.07 80.33 63.07
CA PRO A 3 20.01 78.89 62.71
C PRO A 3 21.30 78.21 62.12
N SER A 4 21.17 76.88 61.85
CA SER A 4 21.57 76.06 60.65
C SER A 4 23.06 75.93 60.23
N ALA A 5 23.74 74.77 60.30
CA ALA A 5 23.57 73.41 59.70
C ALA A 5 24.10 73.24 58.25
N ARG A 6 25.20 72.46 58.10
CA ARG A 6 25.37 71.32 57.15
C ARG A 6 26.77 70.72 57.26
N ALA A 7 26.85 69.53 57.82
CA ALA A 7 28.03 68.66 57.75
C ALA A 7 27.81 67.63 56.63
N ALA A 8 28.65 67.66 55.60
CA ALA A 8 28.76 66.60 54.60
C ALA A 8 29.91 65.68 55.03
N GLY A 9 29.57 64.54 55.63
CA GLY A 9 30.51 63.45 55.88
C GLY A 9 30.85 62.77 54.56
N ALA A 10 32.05 63.02 54.06
CA ALA A 10 32.65 62.23 53.00
C ALA A 10 32.97 60.84 53.57
N PHE A 11 32.24 59.82 53.14
CA PHE A 11 32.64 58.42 53.35
C PHE A 11 33.91 58.16 52.54
N SER A 12 35.03 58.14 53.26
CA SER A 12 36.30 57.61 52.78
C SER A 12 36.15 56.12 52.47
N LEU A 13 36.04 55.77 51.19
CA LEU A 13 36.24 54.41 50.70
C LEU A 13 37.73 54.09 50.79
N GLY A 14 38.13 53.64 51.98
CA GLY A 14 39.46 53.11 52.26
C GLY A 14 39.82 51.93 51.34
N GLY A 15 41.09 51.90 50.95
CA GLY A 15 41.71 50.96 50.00
C GLY A 15 41.23 49.52 50.06
N MET A 16 40.57 49.08 48.98
CA MET A 16 40.58 47.69 48.53
C MET A 16 41.81 47.48 47.65
N GLY A 17 42.77 46.69 48.13
CA GLY A 17 43.96 46.32 47.38
C GLY A 17 43.64 45.61 46.06
N ARG A 18 44.56 45.74 45.09
CA ARG A 18 44.54 45.14 43.73
C ARG A 18 44.22 43.63 43.64
N ARG A 19 44.07 42.92 44.75
CA ARG A 19 43.63 41.51 44.80
C ARG A 19 42.09 41.35 44.72
N GLY A 20 41.30 42.39 45.02
CA GLY A 20 39.83 42.35 44.91
C GLY A 20 39.26 42.56 43.51
N GLN A 21 40.04 43.15 42.58
CA GLN A 21 39.60 43.44 41.20
C GLN A 21 39.62 42.20 40.27
N ILE A 22 40.34 41.14 40.63
CA ILE A 22 40.32 39.86 39.89
C ILE A 22 39.24 38.92 40.48
N ALA A 23 38.96 39.04 41.77
CA ALA A 23 37.98 38.19 42.47
C ALA A 23 36.53 38.50 42.07
N ILE A 24 36.17 39.78 41.87
CA ILE A 24 34.77 40.16 41.57
C ILE A 24 34.32 39.68 40.17
N PRO A 25 35.08 39.88 39.07
CA PRO A 25 34.70 39.36 37.76
C PRO A 25 34.71 37.83 37.71
N SER A 26 35.65 37.17 38.38
CA SER A 26 35.74 35.70 38.42
C SER A 26 34.59 35.06 39.23
N LEU A 27 34.07 35.75 40.26
CA LEU A 27 32.89 35.31 41.02
C LEU A 27 31.62 35.25 40.17
N PHE A 28 31.52 36.03 39.09
CA PHE A 28 30.39 36.00 38.16
C PHE A 28 30.71 35.21 36.88
N LEU A 29 31.93 35.30 36.36
CA LEU A 29 32.34 34.60 35.14
C LEU A 29 32.38 33.09 35.32
N ILE A 30 32.92 32.58 36.45
CA ILE A 30 33.04 31.14 36.65
C ILE A 30 31.66 30.48 36.79
N PRO A 31 30.74 30.95 37.66
CA PRO A 31 29.40 30.38 37.73
C PRO A 31 28.61 30.52 36.43
N SER A 32 28.74 31.66 35.71
CA SER A 32 28.07 31.85 34.41
C SER A 32 28.60 30.91 33.34
N LEU A 33 29.93 30.67 33.30
CA LEU A 33 30.55 29.70 32.41
C LEU A 33 30.09 28.28 32.72
N PHE A 34 30.04 27.90 34.00
CA PHE A 34 29.51 26.60 34.43
C PHE A 34 28.04 26.42 34.02
N LEU A 35 27.22 27.45 34.19
CA LEU A 35 25.81 27.46 33.76
C LEU A 35 25.70 27.27 32.24
N PHE A 36 26.55 27.96 31.46
CA PHE A 36 26.59 27.85 30.01
C PHE A 36 27.01 26.44 29.54
N VAL A 37 28.08 25.88 30.13
CA VAL A 37 28.53 24.50 29.84
C VAL A 37 27.44 23.49 30.18
N PHE A 38 26.78 23.65 31.34
CA PHE A 38 25.69 22.77 31.75
C PHE A 38 24.49 22.88 30.81
N LEU A 39 24.15 24.08 30.36
CA LEU A 39 23.07 24.32 29.41
C LEU A 39 23.38 23.70 28.03
N ILE A 40 24.62 23.80 27.54
CA ILE A 40 25.07 23.11 26.33
C ILE A 40 24.95 21.59 26.50
N PHE A 41 25.36 21.04 27.65
CA PHE A 41 25.30 19.61 27.90
C PHE A 41 23.85 19.09 27.90
N GLU A 42 22.95 19.75 28.62
CA GLU A 42 21.53 19.37 28.69
C GLU A 42 20.84 19.53 27.33
N THR A 43 21.12 20.60 26.58
CA THR A 43 20.56 20.80 25.23
C THR A 43 21.10 19.77 24.24
N ALA A 44 22.39 19.41 24.31
CA ALA A 44 22.97 18.38 23.46
C ALA A 44 22.37 16.99 23.74
N LYS A 45 22.13 16.67 25.02
CA LYS A 45 21.45 15.43 25.42
C LYS A 45 20.02 15.37 24.86
N LEU A 46 19.25 16.44 25.04
CA LEU A 46 17.87 16.52 24.54
C LEU A 46 17.81 16.48 23.01
N SER A 47 18.75 17.14 22.34
CA SER A 47 18.91 17.10 20.88
C SER A 47 19.23 15.70 20.38
N ARG A 48 20.14 14.99 21.03
CA ARG A 48 20.49 13.60 20.68
C ARG A 48 19.29 12.67 20.79
N GLU A 49 18.54 12.75 21.89
CA GLU A 49 17.35 11.92 22.08
C GLU A 49 16.27 12.27 21.05
N LYS A 50 16.03 13.57 20.77
CA LYS A 50 15.10 13.97 19.71
C LYS A 50 15.48 13.38 18.35
N ILE A 51 16.76 13.43 17.98
CA ILE A 51 17.25 12.86 16.71
C ILE A 51 17.04 11.34 16.68
N ARG A 52 17.30 10.64 17.80
CA ARG A 52 17.06 9.19 17.93
C ARG A 52 15.59 8.86 17.69
N HIS A 53 14.68 9.57 18.37
CA HIS A 53 13.24 9.36 18.23
C HIS A 53 12.72 9.73 16.84
N GLN A 54 13.26 10.78 16.21
CA GLN A 54 12.91 11.18 14.85
C GLN A 54 13.31 10.09 13.85
N PHE A 55 14.56 9.62 13.92
CA PHE A 55 15.04 8.54 13.07
C PHE A 55 14.25 7.24 13.26
N ALA A 56 13.89 6.93 14.51
CA ALA A 56 13.06 5.78 14.84
C ALA A 56 11.66 5.87 14.22
N LEU A 57 11.03 7.05 14.31
CA LEU A 57 9.72 7.30 13.72
C LEU A 57 9.77 7.23 12.19
N ASP A 58 10.73 7.90 11.57
CA ASP A 58 10.93 7.91 10.12
C ASP A 58 11.10 6.49 9.56
N SER A 59 11.95 5.69 10.22
CA SER A 59 12.19 4.29 9.85
C SER A 59 10.97 3.42 10.04
N ALA A 60 10.24 3.57 11.15
CA ALA A 60 9.03 2.82 11.44
C ALA A 60 7.91 3.14 10.45
N ALA A 61 7.67 4.43 10.19
CA ALA A 61 6.66 4.91 9.25
C ALA A 61 6.97 4.45 7.82
N PHE A 62 8.23 4.53 7.39
CA PHE A 62 8.64 4.10 6.06
C PHE A 62 8.48 2.58 5.87
N ILE A 63 8.89 1.77 6.84
CA ILE A 63 8.72 0.30 6.78
C ILE A 63 7.24 -0.07 6.73
N GLU A 64 6.41 0.56 7.56
CA GLU A 64 4.97 0.30 7.55
C GLU A 64 4.37 0.66 6.20
N GLY A 65 4.65 1.86 5.66
CA GLY A 65 4.22 2.27 4.33
C GLY A 65 4.71 1.34 3.22
N THR A 66 5.91 0.75 3.36
CA THR A 66 6.46 -0.21 2.39
C THR A 66 5.63 -1.50 2.35
N ASN A 67 5.11 -1.97 3.49
CA ASN A 67 4.22 -3.14 3.52
C ASN A 67 2.95 -2.90 2.69
N TYR A 68 2.40 -1.67 2.71
CA TYR A 68 1.26 -1.30 1.87
C TYR A 68 1.63 -1.25 0.39
N SER A 69 2.75 -0.61 0.01
CA SER A 69 3.17 -0.55 -1.39
C SER A 69 3.48 -1.95 -1.95
N ASP A 70 4.11 -2.82 -1.15
CA ASP A 70 4.45 -4.17 -1.57
C ASP A 70 3.21 -5.03 -1.80
N PHE A 71 2.23 -4.94 -0.90
CA PHE A 71 0.94 -5.61 -1.11
C PHE A 71 0.27 -5.11 -2.39
N LEU A 72 0.13 -3.78 -2.55
CA LEU A 72 -0.49 -3.18 -3.74
C LEU A 72 0.21 -3.55 -5.05
N ASN A 73 1.54 -3.60 -5.06
CA ASN A 73 2.32 -3.99 -6.24
C ASN A 73 2.08 -5.47 -6.59
N ARG A 74 2.00 -6.35 -5.60
CA ARG A 74 1.74 -7.78 -5.83
C ARG A 74 0.31 -8.01 -6.30
N SER A 75 -0.69 -7.38 -5.67
CA SER A 75 -2.09 -7.48 -6.08
C SER A 75 -2.29 -6.91 -7.50
N ALA A 76 -1.64 -5.78 -7.84
CA ALA A 76 -1.69 -5.25 -9.21
C ALA A 76 -1.11 -6.23 -10.23
N TYR A 77 -0.03 -6.94 -9.89
CA TYR A 77 0.54 -7.95 -10.76
C TYR A 77 -0.39 -9.16 -10.97
N VAL A 78 -1.00 -9.64 -9.88
CA VAL A 78 -2.00 -10.73 -9.88
C VAL A 78 -3.25 -10.35 -10.69
N ASN A 79 -3.68 -9.10 -10.64
CA ASN A 79 -4.88 -8.61 -11.31
C ASN A 79 -4.79 -8.51 -12.84
N GLY A 80 -3.58 -8.43 -13.41
CA GLY A 80 -3.42 -8.09 -14.83
C GLY A 80 -2.30 -8.82 -15.53
N ALA A 81 -1.07 -8.38 -15.28
CA ALA A 81 0.09 -8.82 -16.05
C ALA A 81 0.36 -10.33 -15.93
N PHE A 82 0.09 -10.92 -14.76
CA PHE A 82 0.30 -12.35 -14.57
C PHE A 82 -0.71 -13.21 -15.34
N PRO A 83 -2.04 -13.01 -15.22
CA PRO A 83 -3.01 -13.66 -16.11
C PRO A 83 -2.65 -13.48 -17.59
N GLU A 84 -2.44 -12.24 -18.04
CA GLU A 84 -2.13 -11.95 -19.44
C GLU A 84 -0.95 -12.78 -19.94
N ARG A 85 0.16 -12.81 -19.19
CA ARG A 85 1.37 -13.53 -19.56
C ARG A 85 1.15 -15.03 -19.65
N ILE A 86 0.45 -15.64 -18.69
CA ILE A 86 0.22 -17.09 -18.71
C ILE A 86 -0.68 -17.48 -19.88
N PHE A 87 -1.79 -16.76 -20.09
CA PHE A 87 -2.68 -17.05 -21.22
C PHE A 87 -1.97 -16.79 -22.55
N HIS A 88 -1.07 -15.81 -22.62
CA HIS A 88 -0.23 -15.58 -23.79
C HIS A 88 0.72 -16.75 -24.02
N GLU A 89 1.52 -17.15 -23.03
CA GLU A 89 2.46 -18.27 -23.16
C GLU A 89 1.75 -19.60 -23.48
N GLY A 90 0.57 -19.83 -22.90
CA GLY A 90 -0.21 -21.06 -23.10
C GLY A 90 -0.96 -21.14 -24.43
N PHE A 91 -1.48 -20.03 -24.96
CA PHE A 91 -2.43 -20.05 -26.08
C PHE A 91 -2.11 -19.13 -27.25
N TYR A 92 -1.05 -18.32 -27.18
CA TYR A 92 -0.72 -17.39 -28.26
C TYR A 92 -0.33 -18.13 -29.54
N ASN A 93 0.41 -19.23 -29.43
CA ASN A 93 0.82 -20.04 -30.60
C ASN A 93 -0.24 -21.03 -31.08
N THR A 94 -1.35 -21.17 -30.35
CA THR A 94 -2.43 -22.08 -30.70
C THR A 94 -3.35 -21.43 -31.71
N CYS A 95 -3.24 -21.85 -32.97
CA CYS A 95 -4.09 -21.36 -34.06
C CYS A 95 -5.39 -22.16 -34.12
N ILE A 96 -6.53 -21.47 -34.14
CA ILE A 96 -7.83 -22.10 -34.39
C ILE A 96 -8.35 -21.64 -35.75
N GLU A 97 -8.56 -22.61 -36.63
CA GLU A 97 -9.06 -22.36 -37.99
C GLU A 97 -10.52 -21.89 -37.97
N LYS A 98 -10.83 -20.93 -38.85
CA LYS A 98 -12.20 -20.49 -39.07
C LYS A 98 -12.90 -21.42 -40.06
N LYS A 99 -14.15 -21.80 -39.82
CA LYS A 99 -14.85 -22.84 -40.60
C LYS A 99 -15.09 -22.48 -42.06
N ASP A 100 -15.14 -21.20 -42.38
CA ASP A 100 -15.37 -20.67 -43.72
C ASP A 100 -14.07 -20.53 -44.55
N SER A 101 -12.92 -20.96 -44.03
CA SER A 101 -11.62 -20.79 -44.69
C SER A 101 -10.91 -22.10 -45.00
N THR A 102 -10.54 -22.32 -46.26
CA THR A 102 -10.00 -23.58 -46.78
C THR A 102 -8.48 -23.59 -47.04
N GLY A 103 -7.68 -22.81 -46.28
CA GLY A 103 -6.24 -23.09 -46.11
C GLY A 103 -5.30 -21.88 -45.95
N GLY A 104 -4.26 -21.97 -45.12
CA GLY A 104 -3.18 -20.97 -44.99
C GLY A 104 -3.05 -20.33 -43.59
N ASP A 105 -1.86 -19.77 -43.30
CA ASP A 105 -1.34 -19.35 -41.98
C ASP A 105 -2.27 -18.52 -41.07
N CYS A 106 -2.02 -18.65 -39.76
CA CYS A 106 -2.69 -17.94 -38.67
C CYS A 106 -2.59 -16.41 -38.86
N GLY A 107 -3.73 -15.73 -38.99
CA GLY A 107 -3.82 -14.27 -39.19
C GLY A 107 -4.58 -13.84 -40.44
N SER A 108 -4.57 -14.63 -41.52
CA SER A 108 -5.41 -14.33 -42.69
C SER A 108 -6.73 -15.10 -42.72
N ARG A 109 -6.84 -16.22 -41.97
CA ARG A 109 -7.91 -17.24 -42.12
C ARG A 109 -8.33 -17.96 -40.83
N GLY A 110 -7.68 -17.66 -39.71
CA GLY A 110 -7.96 -18.21 -38.38
C GLY A 110 -7.57 -17.20 -37.30
N ASP A 111 -7.95 -17.45 -36.05
CA ASP A 111 -7.59 -16.58 -34.92
C ASP A 111 -6.80 -17.38 -33.88
N ARG A 112 -5.94 -16.67 -33.15
CA ARG A 112 -5.21 -17.28 -32.03
C ARG A 112 -6.20 -17.54 -30.92
N LEU A 113 -6.11 -18.69 -30.26
CA LEU A 113 -6.98 -19.02 -29.14
C LEU A 113 -6.93 -17.95 -28.04
N PHE A 114 -5.75 -17.39 -27.79
CA PHE A 114 -5.54 -16.23 -26.93
C PHE A 114 -6.47 -15.04 -27.26
N ASN A 115 -6.64 -14.70 -28.54
CA ASN A 115 -7.52 -13.61 -28.97
C ASN A 115 -9.00 -13.94 -28.81
N ILE A 116 -9.40 -15.19 -29.10
CA ILE A 116 -10.77 -15.66 -28.92
C ILE A 116 -11.17 -15.53 -27.44
N LEU A 117 -10.34 -16.04 -26.54
CA LEU A 117 -10.56 -15.97 -25.09
C LEU A 117 -10.60 -14.52 -24.57
N TYR A 118 -9.72 -13.64 -25.08
CA TYR A 118 -9.75 -12.22 -24.74
C TYR A 118 -11.02 -11.51 -25.25
N LYS A 119 -11.48 -11.82 -26.48
CA LYS A 119 -12.72 -11.29 -27.05
C LYS A 119 -13.96 -11.73 -26.26
N ASN A 120 -13.91 -12.88 -25.59
CA ASN A 120 -14.95 -13.33 -24.68
C ASN A 120 -14.83 -12.70 -23.27
N GLY A 121 -13.73 -12.01 -23.00
CA GLY A 121 -13.48 -11.40 -21.70
C GLY A 121 -13.12 -12.41 -20.62
N ALA A 122 -12.48 -13.53 -20.99
CA ALA A 122 -12.04 -14.54 -20.04
C ALA A 122 -10.92 -14.05 -19.11
N PHE A 123 -9.99 -13.26 -19.64
CA PHE A 123 -8.85 -12.71 -18.90
C PHE A 123 -8.55 -11.27 -19.37
N PRO A 124 -7.84 -10.45 -18.58
CA PRO A 124 -7.48 -9.10 -18.96
C PRO A 124 -6.21 -9.09 -19.84
N ARG A 125 -6.14 -8.18 -20.80
CA ARG A 125 -5.00 -8.01 -21.71
C ARG A 125 -4.65 -6.53 -21.87
N ARG A 126 -3.39 -6.21 -22.15
CA ARG A 126 -2.96 -4.87 -22.59
C ARG A 126 -3.78 -4.42 -23.80
N SER A 127 -4.26 -3.19 -23.73
CA SER A 127 -4.94 -2.56 -24.86
C SER A 127 -3.92 -2.22 -25.96
N GLY A 128 -3.98 -2.93 -27.08
CA GLY A 128 -3.03 -2.80 -28.18
C GLY A 128 -3.19 -3.94 -29.19
N SER A 129 -2.39 -3.92 -30.27
CA SER A 129 -2.31 -5.04 -31.21
C SER A 129 -1.85 -6.31 -30.48
N ALA A 130 -2.31 -7.48 -30.91
CA ALA A 130 -2.03 -8.76 -30.24
C ALA A 130 -0.52 -9.10 -30.16
N ASP A 131 0.33 -8.40 -30.92
CA ASP A 131 1.78 -8.59 -30.98
C ASP A 131 2.57 -7.61 -30.08
N SER A 132 1.90 -6.69 -29.36
CA SER A 132 2.57 -5.71 -28.49
C SER A 132 3.02 -6.29 -27.14
N THR A 133 2.89 -7.61 -26.93
CA THR A 133 3.23 -8.29 -25.67
C THR A 133 4.75 -8.43 -25.43
N LEU A 134 5.58 -8.06 -26.41
CA LEU A 134 7.04 -8.10 -26.33
C LEU A 134 7.70 -6.75 -25.98
N GLU A 135 6.93 -5.67 -25.91
CA GLU A 135 7.45 -4.36 -25.53
C GLU A 135 7.59 -4.26 -24.01
N SER A 136 8.70 -3.68 -23.54
CA SER A 136 8.86 -3.40 -22.11
C SER A 136 7.77 -2.43 -21.65
N LEU A 137 7.12 -2.78 -20.53
CA LEU A 137 6.09 -1.96 -19.89
C LEU A 137 6.69 -1.01 -18.83
N ASP A 138 8.02 -1.01 -18.68
CA ASP A 138 8.70 -0.27 -17.63
C ASP A 138 8.59 1.24 -17.85
N GLU A 139 8.54 1.69 -19.10
CA GLU A 139 8.46 3.11 -19.46
C GLU A 139 7.01 3.64 -19.46
N GLU A 140 6.00 2.76 -19.50
CA GLU A 140 4.61 3.18 -19.57
C GLU A 140 4.09 3.69 -18.21
N PRO A 141 3.40 4.84 -18.16
CA PRO A 141 2.80 5.33 -16.91
C PRO A 141 1.65 4.43 -16.42
N SER A 142 1.06 3.63 -17.31
CA SER A 142 -0.04 2.71 -17.01
C SER A 142 -0.05 1.59 -18.04
N TRP A 143 -0.16 0.33 -17.61
CA TRP A 143 -0.08 -0.83 -18.51
C TRP A 143 -1.35 -1.06 -19.34
N MET A 144 -2.44 -0.33 -19.06
CA MET A 144 -3.71 -0.38 -19.80
C MET A 144 -4.27 -1.81 -20.00
N ILE A 145 -3.99 -2.69 -19.02
CA ILE A 145 -4.47 -4.06 -18.97
C ILE A 145 -5.92 -4.08 -18.52
N ARG A 146 -6.81 -4.66 -19.33
CA ARG A 146 -8.26 -4.62 -19.12
C ARG A 146 -8.95 -5.83 -19.74
N PHE A 147 -10.14 -6.17 -19.26
CA PHE A 147 -10.98 -7.20 -19.88
C PHE A 147 -11.57 -6.70 -21.19
N GLY A 148 -11.57 -7.57 -22.21
CA GLY A 148 -12.24 -7.34 -23.48
C GLY A 148 -13.69 -7.84 -23.51
N GLY A 149 -14.39 -7.54 -24.60
CA GLY A 149 -15.61 -8.26 -24.93
C GLY A 149 -16.81 -8.01 -24.01
N PRO A 150 -17.66 -9.04 -23.81
CA PRO A 150 -18.80 -9.00 -22.90
C PRO A 150 -18.41 -8.65 -21.44
N SER A 151 -17.18 -8.98 -21.03
CA SER A 151 -16.68 -8.67 -19.69
C SER A 151 -16.05 -7.28 -19.57
N ALA A 152 -16.21 -6.39 -20.55
CA ALA A 152 -15.70 -5.01 -20.46
C ALA A 152 -16.26 -4.24 -19.25
N GLY A 153 -17.43 -4.64 -18.73
CA GLY A 153 -18.01 -4.11 -17.48
C GLY A 153 -17.14 -4.37 -16.24
N LYS A 154 -16.29 -5.41 -16.24
CA LYS A 154 -15.35 -5.69 -15.15
C LYS A 154 -14.28 -4.60 -14.98
N ASN A 155 -14.12 -3.71 -15.96
CA ASN A 155 -13.11 -2.64 -15.95
C ASN A 155 -13.51 -1.41 -15.12
N THR A 156 -14.57 -1.47 -14.31
CA THR A 156 -14.91 -0.42 -13.34
C THR A 156 -14.20 -0.66 -12.01
N ASN A 157 -14.09 0.38 -11.16
CA ASN A 157 -13.70 0.24 -9.76
C ASN A 157 -14.85 0.78 -8.88
N PRO A 158 -15.60 -0.08 -8.15
CA PRO A 158 -15.43 -1.53 -8.03
C PRO A 158 -15.72 -2.30 -9.33
N PRO A 159 -15.09 -3.47 -9.55
CA PRO A 159 -15.41 -4.36 -10.68
C PRO A 159 -16.87 -4.83 -10.65
N ASP A 160 -17.52 -4.83 -11.81
CA ASP A 160 -18.82 -5.47 -12.00
C ASP A 160 -18.66 -6.87 -12.58
N MET A 161 -18.94 -7.90 -11.78
CA MET A 161 -18.92 -9.31 -12.21
C MET A 161 -20.23 -9.74 -12.87
N GLY A 162 -21.23 -8.86 -12.99
CA GLY A 162 -22.53 -9.14 -13.59
C GLY A 162 -23.26 -10.25 -12.83
N SER A 163 -23.72 -11.27 -13.57
CA SER A 163 -24.32 -12.48 -12.99
C SER A 163 -23.29 -13.43 -12.35
N GLY A 164 -22.00 -13.10 -12.43
CA GLY A 164 -20.87 -13.93 -12.01
C GLY A 164 -20.73 -15.23 -12.80
N ARG A 165 -21.33 -15.27 -13.99
CA ARG A 165 -21.09 -16.29 -15.01
C ARG A 165 -20.02 -15.82 -15.99
N LEU A 166 -19.10 -16.71 -16.33
CA LEU A 166 -18.13 -16.50 -17.39
C LEU A 166 -18.32 -17.51 -18.52
N ASP A 167 -18.51 -17.01 -19.74
CA ASP A 167 -18.46 -17.84 -20.94
C ASP A 167 -17.03 -17.77 -21.50
N THR A 168 -16.22 -18.81 -21.26
CA THR A 168 -14.83 -18.85 -21.77
C THR A 168 -14.80 -18.99 -23.29
N THR A 169 -15.70 -19.84 -23.80
CA THR A 169 -15.94 -20.12 -25.21
C THR A 169 -17.44 -20.12 -25.43
N THR A 170 -17.91 -19.38 -26.43
CA THR A 170 -19.33 -19.18 -26.69
C THR A 170 -19.83 -20.13 -27.77
N LEU A 171 -21.15 -20.25 -27.89
CA LEU A 171 -21.75 -20.98 -29.01
C LEU A 171 -21.36 -20.37 -30.37
N GLN A 172 -21.21 -19.04 -30.42
CA GLN A 172 -20.77 -18.34 -31.62
C GLN A 172 -19.35 -18.75 -32.01
N ASP A 173 -18.44 -18.87 -31.04
CA ASP A 173 -17.07 -19.33 -31.30
C ASP A 173 -17.06 -20.76 -31.85
N ALA A 174 -17.89 -21.66 -31.29
CA ALA A 174 -18.01 -23.02 -31.80
C ALA A 174 -18.64 -23.09 -33.20
N LEU A 175 -19.42 -22.09 -33.61
CA LEU A 175 -19.96 -21.97 -34.97
C LEU A 175 -18.90 -21.41 -35.94
N ASP A 176 -18.15 -20.40 -35.52
CA ASP A 176 -17.20 -19.69 -36.38
C ASP A 176 -15.87 -20.43 -36.52
N TYR A 177 -15.44 -21.17 -35.49
CA TYR A 177 -14.13 -21.80 -35.41
C TYR A 177 -14.21 -23.32 -35.24
N TRP A 178 -13.20 -24.02 -35.76
CA TRP A 178 -12.96 -25.44 -35.51
C TRP A 178 -12.33 -25.68 -34.13
N LEU A 179 -12.97 -25.19 -33.07
CA LEU A 179 -12.55 -25.46 -31.70
C LEU A 179 -13.03 -26.84 -31.28
N SER A 180 -12.14 -27.80 -31.02
CA SER A 180 -12.56 -29.13 -30.58
C SER A 180 -13.10 -29.09 -29.15
N TRP A 181 -13.98 -30.04 -28.81
CA TRP A 181 -14.48 -30.18 -27.45
C TRP A 181 -13.35 -30.48 -26.45
N ASP A 182 -12.33 -31.23 -26.87
CA ASP A 182 -11.18 -31.55 -26.02
C ASP A 182 -10.34 -30.30 -25.73
N ASP A 183 -10.11 -29.43 -26.74
CA ASP A 183 -9.45 -28.14 -26.54
C ASP A 183 -10.24 -27.24 -25.57
N ALA A 184 -11.57 -27.20 -25.72
CA ALA A 184 -12.45 -26.44 -24.81
C ALA A 184 -12.34 -26.93 -23.36
N GLN A 185 -12.25 -28.25 -23.15
CA GLN A 185 -12.02 -28.82 -21.82
C GLN A 185 -10.65 -28.46 -21.25
N ASP A 186 -9.60 -28.47 -22.08
CA ASP A 186 -8.24 -28.16 -21.63
C ASP A 186 -8.08 -26.67 -21.30
N ILE A 187 -8.72 -25.78 -22.07
CA ILE A 187 -8.85 -24.37 -21.72
C ILE A 187 -9.51 -24.21 -20.35
N TYR A 188 -10.64 -24.88 -20.12
CA TYR A 188 -11.36 -24.81 -18.86
C TYR A 188 -10.48 -25.29 -17.68
N LYS A 189 -9.80 -26.42 -17.82
CA LYS A 189 -8.91 -26.95 -16.77
C LYS A 189 -7.79 -25.96 -16.45
N LEU A 190 -7.11 -25.44 -17.47
CA LEU A 190 -6.02 -24.49 -17.27
C LEU A 190 -6.53 -23.19 -16.65
N TYR A 191 -7.67 -22.68 -17.11
CA TYR A 191 -8.32 -21.48 -16.58
C TYR A 191 -8.59 -21.61 -15.08
N VAL A 192 -9.25 -22.70 -14.67
CA VAL A 192 -9.57 -22.97 -13.26
C VAL A 192 -8.29 -23.10 -12.43
N GLN A 193 -7.29 -23.83 -12.93
CA GLN A 193 -6.01 -24.00 -12.22
C GLN A 193 -5.28 -22.67 -11.98
N ILE A 194 -5.21 -21.81 -13.00
CA ILE A 194 -4.53 -20.50 -12.89
C ILE A 194 -5.24 -19.63 -11.86
N TYR A 195 -6.55 -19.45 -11.99
CA TYR A 195 -7.29 -18.55 -11.11
C TYR A 195 -7.44 -19.09 -9.69
N GLN A 196 -7.44 -20.42 -9.51
CA GLN A 196 -7.34 -21.04 -8.19
C GLN A 196 -5.99 -20.76 -7.54
N LEU A 197 -4.89 -20.88 -8.29
CA LEU A 197 -3.56 -20.51 -7.82
C LEU A 197 -3.51 -19.02 -7.45
N LEU A 198 -4.03 -18.14 -8.31
CA LEU A 198 -4.06 -16.70 -8.06
C LEU A 198 -4.85 -16.35 -6.80
N GLY A 199 -6.04 -16.94 -6.62
CA GLY A 199 -6.83 -16.75 -5.41
C GLY A 199 -6.10 -17.23 -4.15
N SER A 200 -5.39 -18.36 -4.23
CA SER A 200 -4.57 -18.86 -3.11
C SER A 200 -3.38 -17.94 -2.81
N VAL A 201 -2.72 -17.40 -3.83
CA VAL A 201 -1.60 -16.47 -3.68
C VAL A 201 -2.08 -15.16 -3.06
N GLU A 202 -3.19 -14.59 -3.55
CA GLU A 202 -3.76 -13.36 -3.02
C GLU A 202 -4.23 -13.54 -1.57
N GLY A 203 -4.93 -14.63 -1.27
CA GLY A 203 -5.36 -14.95 0.09
C GLY A 203 -4.18 -15.06 1.07
N ALA A 204 -3.10 -15.72 0.67
CA ALA A 204 -1.89 -15.81 1.48
C ALA A 204 -1.18 -14.45 1.64
N GLN A 205 -1.13 -13.63 0.58
CA GLN A 205 -0.56 -12.29 0.65
C GLN A 205 -1.37 -11.38 1.58
N TYR A 206 -2.69 -11.43 1.51
CA TYR A 206 -3.57 -10.69 2.41
C TYR A 206 -3.41 -11.15 3.85
N GLU A 207 -3.26 -12.46 4.10
CA GLU A 207 -3.00 -12.97 5.44
C GLU A 207 -1.66 -12.45 6.00
N VAL A 208 -0.59 -12.48 5.20
CA VAL A 208 0.71 -11.92 5.60
C VAL A 208 0.59 -10.42 5.87
N PHE A 209 -0.05 -9.68 4.98
CA PHE A 209 -0.32 -8.25 5.17
C PHE A 209 -1.05 -8.00 6.50
N CYS A 210 -2.12 -8.75 6.76
CA CYS A 210 -2.88 -8.66 8.00
C CYS A 210 -2.05 -8.96 9.25
N ARG A 211 -1.14 -9.93 9.20
CA ARG A 211 -0.24 -10.23 10.33
C ARG A 211 0.79 -9.13 10.58
N LEU A 212 1.23 -8.43 9.53
CA LEU A 212 2.23 -7.38 9.62
C LEU A 212 1.62 -6.06 10.11
N THR A 213 0.51 -5.65 9.51
CA THR A 213 -0.11 -4.35 9.73
C THR A 213 -1.18 -4.40 10.82
N GLY A 214 -1.88 -5.54 11.00
CA GLY A 214 -3.06 -5.59 11.86
C GLY A 214 -4.14 -4.57 11.45
N ALA A 215 -4.21 -4.24 10.15
CA ALA A 215 -5.11 -3.23 9.61
C ALA A 215 -6.59 -3.57 9.86
N ASN A 216 -7.45 -2.54 9.85
CA ASN A 216 -8.88 -2.70 10.01
C ASN A 216 -9.47 -3.63 8.93
N GLY A 217 -10.21 -4.66 9.33
CA GLY A 217 -10.72 -5.69 8.41
C GLY A 217 -9.95 -7.01 8.47
N CYS A 218 -8.81 -7.04 9.14
CA CYS A 218 -8.11 -8.27 9.50
C CYS A 218 -8.74 -8.89 10.75
N THR A 219 -9.24 -10.12 10.65
CA THR A 219 -9.78 -10.89 11.79
C THR A 219 -8.69 -11.46 12.70
N ALA A 220 -7.44 -11.49 12.21
CA ALA A 220 -6.28 -11.98 12.95
C ALA A 220 -5.66 -10.87 13.83
N GLY A 221 -6.12 -10.77 15.08
CA GLY A 221 -5.32 -10.17 16.17
C GLY A 221 -5.72 -8.77 16.60
N SER A 222 -6.84 -8.65 17.34
CA SER A 222 -7.32 -7.41 17.96
C SER A 222 -6.42 -6.83 19.08
N GLY A 223 -5.21 -7.37 19.29
CA GLY A 223 -4.33 -6.98 20.40
C GLY A 223 -3.01 -6.32 19.97
N ASN A 224 -2.61 -6.39 18.70
CA ASN A 224 -1.24 -6.11 18.24
C ASN A 224 -1.19 -5.36 16.88
N ALA A 225 -2.04 -4.34 16.71
CA ALA A 225 -2.03 -3.52 15.49
C ALA A 225 -0.65 -2.86 15.24
N HIS A 226 -0.21 -2.88 13.99
CA HIS A 226 1.05 -2.31 13.48
C HIS A 226 2.28 -2.73 14.30
N THR A 227 2.41 -4.03 14.56
CA THR A 227 3.53 -4.59 15.34
C THR A 227 4.88 -4.30 14.71
N PHE A 228 4.98 -4.27 13.37
CA PHE A 228 6.24 -3.95 12.68
C PHE A 228 6.67 -2.51 12.90
N PHE A 229 5.74 -1.55 12.81
CA PHE A 229 5.98 -0.16 13.18
C PHE A 229 6.56 -0.07 14.60
N ARG A 230 5.88 -0.68 15.59
CA ARG A 230 6.30 -0.63 16.99
C ARG A 230 7.67 -1.26 17.23
N LYS A 231 7.97 -2.40 16.58
CA LYS A 231 9.27 -3.07 16.67
C LYS A 231 10.39 -2.25 16.02
N SER A 232 10.12 -1.62 14.88
CA SER A 232 11.09 -0.75 14.21
C SER A 232 11.43 0.47 15.07
N TYR A 233 10.42 1.05 15.71
CA TYR A 233 10.64 2.14 16.66
C TYR A 233 11.48 1.68 17.86
N TRP A 234 11.08 0.58 18.49
CA TRP A 234 11.78 -0.05 19.62
C TRP A 234 13.26 -0.32 19.30
N LEU A 235 13.58 -0.87 18.12
CA LEU A 235 14.96 -1.17 17.73
C LEU A 235 15.87 0.06 17.69
N ASN A 236 15.31 1.24 17.40
CA ASN A 236 16.07 2.47 17.27
C ASN A 236 16.13 3.27 18.58
N THR A 237 15.20 3.04 19.51
CA THR A 237 15.14 3.78 20.77
C THR A 237 15.51 2.96 22.00
N ASN A 238 15.34 1.64 21.99
CA ASN A 238 15.38 0.76 23.17
C ASN A 238 14.36 1.12 24.27
N ASP A 239 13.38 1.99 23.97
CA ASP A 239 12.29 2.26 24.91
C ASP A 239 11.23 1.15 24.86
N ASP A 240 10.26 1.09 25.76
CA ASP A 240 9.19 0.08 25.70
C ASP A 240 8.45 0.11 24.34
N ILE A 241 8.18 -1.07 23.77
CA ILE A 241 7.50 -1.22 22.47
C ILE A 241 6.12 -0.54 22.43
N ASN A 242 5.46 -0.41 23.58
CA ASN A 242 4.15 0.21 23.70
C ASN A 242 4.20 1.75 23.67
N ILE A 243 5.37 2.36 23.82
CA ILE A 243 5.52 3.81 23.65
C ILE A 243 5.16 4.21 22.21
N ALA A 244 5.52 3.37 21.23
CA ALA A 244 5.18 3.56 19.82
C ALA A 244 3.70 3.29 19.47
N ALA A 245 2.84 3.01 20.46
CA ALA A 245 1.43 2.74 20.24
C ALA A 245 0.68 3.95 19.64
N GLU A 246 1.08 5.16 20.03
CA GLU A 246 0.50 6.40 19.51
C GLU A 246 0.78 6.53 18.01
N GLY A 247 2.05 6.49 17.59
CA GLY A 247 2.42 6.57 16.18
C GLY A 247 1.80 5.45 15.34
N ALA A 248 1.76 4.23 15.88
CA ALA A 248 1.09 3.09 15.25
C ALA A 248 -0.43 3.32 15.03
N SER A 249 -1.10 4.00 15.96
CA SER A 249 -2.56 4.23 15.88
C SER A 249 -2.97 5.13 14.70
N TYR A 250 -2.05 5.95 14.19
CA TYR A 250 -2.29 6.72 12.96
C TYR A 250 -2.52 5.79 11.76
N PHE A 251 -1.87 4.63 11.72
CA PHE A 251 -2.10 3.64 10.66
C PHE A 251 -3.45 2.92 10.80
N ALA A 252 -3.99 2.82 12.01
CA ALA A 252 -5.33 2.29 12.23
C ALA A 252 -6.43 3.22 11.70
N SER A 253 -6.11 4.47 11.36
CA SER A 253 -7.04 5.38 10.68
C SER A 253 -7.13 5.12 9.16
N TYR A 254 -6.27 4.27 8.60
CA TYR A 254 -6.28 3.97 7.18
C TYR A 254 -7.54 3.18 6.82
N SER A 255 -8.33 3.75 5.90
CA SER A 255 -9.37 3.02 5.20
C SER A 255 -8.69 2.12 4.14
N PHE A 256 -8.12 1.00 4.55
CA PHE A 256 -7.53 0.04 3.63
C PHE A 256 -8.32 -1.26 3.69
N LYS A 257 -9.03 -1.55 2.60
CA LYS A 257 -9.91 -2.72 2.52
C LYS A 257 -9.84 -3.33 1.12
N PRO A 258 -8.97 -4.33 0.93
CA PRO A 258 -9.00 -5.20 -0.23
C PRO A 258 -10.32 -5.97 -0.27
N GLU A 259 -10.91 -6.05 -1.45
CA GLU A 259 -12.11 -6.82 -1.72
C GLU A 259 -11.88 -7.75 -2.91
N PRO A 260 -11.94 -9.09 -2.70
CA PRO A 260 -11.80 -10.05 -3.79
C PRO A 260 -13.10 -10.17 -4.58
N TYR A 261 -12.97 -10.32 -5.90
CA TYR A 261 -14.10 -10.55 -6.80
C TYR A 261 -13.94 -11.90 -7.51
N CYS A 262 -15.05 -12.65 -7.58
CA CYS A 262 -15.09 -14.03 -8.07
C CYS A 262 -16.20 -14.24 -9.10
N ILE A 263 -16.02 -15.27 -9.92
CA ILE A 263 -17.06 -15.86 -10.77
C ILE A 263 -17.59 -17.14 -10.11
N GLN A 264 -18.91 -17.32 -10.11
CA GLN A 264 -19.56 -18.51 -9.56
C GLN A 264 -19.69 -19.63 -10.59
N GLU A 265 -19.80 -19.29 -11.87
CA GLU A 265 -20.14 -20.26 -12.91
C GLU A 265 -19.29 -20.07 -14.17
N ILE A 266 -18.87 -21.19 -14.78
CA ILE A 266 -18.19 -21.19 -16.09
C ILE A 266 -18.97 -22.00 -17.10
N MET A 267 -19.20 -21.41 -18.27
CA MET A 267 -19.66 -22.10 -19.47
C MET A 267 -18.51 -22.26 -20.47
N LEU A 268 -18.51 -23.39 -21.16
CA LEU A 268 -17.63 -23.68 -22.27
C LEU A 268 -18.41 -24.39 -23.38
N VAL A 269 -18.08 -24.09 -24.63
CA VAL A 269 -18.72 -24.68 -25.81
C VAL A 269 -17.64 -25.03 -26.83
N GLY A 270 -17.74 -26.20 -27.44
CA GLY A 270 -16.81 -26.66 -28.47
C GLY A 270 -17.48 -27.58 -29.49
N ASN A 271 -16.71 -28.08 -30.45
CA ASN A 271 -17.18 -29.00 -31.48
C ASN A 271 -16.84 -30.44 -31.12
N LYS A 272 -17.85 -31.31 -31.02
CA LYS A 272 -17.67 -32.73 -30.76
C LYS A 272 -17.88 -33.54 -32.05
N PRO A 273 -16.96 -34.45 -32.40
CA PRO A 273 -17.16 -35.30 -33.58
C PRO A 273 -18.39 -36.18 -33.39
N THR A 274 -19.14 -36.40 -34.47
CA THR A 274 -20.29 -37.30 -34.49
C THR A 274 -20.00 -38.51 -35.40
N SER A 275 -20.76 -39.58 -35.23
CA SER A 275 -20.70 -40.74 -36.13
C SER A 275 -21.42 -40.50 -37.47
N ASN A 276 -21.97 -39.30 -37.71
CA ASN A 276 -22.72 -38.96 -38.92
C ASN A 276 -21.79 -38.32 -39.97
N PRO A 277 -21.55 -38.95 -41.13
CA PRO A 277 -20.67 -38.40 -42.17
C PRO A 277 -21.21 -37.09 -42.79
N PHE A 278 -22.52 -36.82 -42.70
CA PHE A 278 -23.14 -35.60 -43.22
C PHE A 278 -23.06 -34.42 -42.24
N GLN A 279 -22.82 -34.72 -40.95
CA GLN A 279 -22.66 -33.73 -39.89
C GLN A 279 -21.50 -34.18 -39.00
N PRO A 280 -20.25 -34.13 -39.50
CA PRO A 280 -19.10 -34.72 -38.82
C PRO A 280 -18.85 -34.14 -37.44
N TYR A 281 -19.41 -32.97 -37.14
CA TYR A 281 -19.32 -32.31 -35.84
C TYR A 281 -20.67 -31.74 -35.41
N MET A 282 -20.91 -31.72 -34.10
CA MET A 282 -21.99 -30.99 -33.47
C MET A 282 -21.44 -30.05 -32.41
N GLN A 283 -22.08 -28.90 -32.20
CA GLN A 283 -21.77 -28.04 -31.06
C GLN A 283 -22.17 -28.77 -29.78
N TRP A 284 -21.27 -28.77 -28.81
CA TRP A 284 -21.45 -29.43 -27.54
C TRP A 284 -20.98 -28.53 -26.41
N GLY A 285 -21.74 -28.53 -25.33
CA GLY A 285 -21.42 -27.88 -24.08
C GLY A 285 -22.18 -28.57 -22.96
N PRO A 286 -21.82 -28.32 -21.68
CA PRO A 286 -22.60 -28.80 -20.56
C PRO A 286 -24.01 -28.18 -20.61
N LYS A 287 -25.02 -28.94 -20.14
CA LYS A 287 -26.42 -28.47 -20.12
C LYS A 287 -26.58 -27.23 -19.22
N ASP A 288 -25.88 -27.25 -18.09
CA ASP A 288 -25.88 -26.21 -17.08
C ASP A 288 -24.43 -25.72 -16.88
N PRO A 289 -24.19 -24.43 -16.58
CA PRO A 289 -22.86 -23.91 -16.28
C PRO A 289 -22.20 -24.67 -15.12
N VAL A 290 -20.88 -24.82 -15.20
CA VAL A 290 -20.09 -25.50 -14.16
C VAL A 290 -19.93 -24.58 -12.96
N GLN A 291 -20.36 -25.05 -11.79
CA GLN A 291 -20.24 -24.33 -10.53
C GLN A 291 -18.78 -24.31 -10.04
N MET A 292 -18.28 -23.14 -9.68
CA MET A 292 -16.90 -22.94 -9.25
C MET A 292 -16.76 -23.08 -7.73
N PRO A 293 -15.68 -23.73 -7.25
CA PRO A 293 -15.39 -23.77 -5.82
C PRO A 293 -14.97 -22.40 -5.31
N GLU A 294 -15.19 -22.14 -4.03
CA GLU A 294 -14.66 -20.95 -3.36
C GLU A 294 -13.13 -21.04 -3.25
N THR A 295 -12.43 -20.06 -3.81
CA THR A 295 -10.95 -20.01 -3.75
C THR A 295 -10.42 -19.01 -2.74
N ILE A 296 -11.22 -18.01 -2.37
CA ILE A 296 -10.89 -16.98 -1.38
C ILE A 296 -12.15 -16.55 -0.65
N SER A 297 -12.03 -16.33 0.67
CA SER A 297 -13.14 -15.93 1.52
C SER A 297 -13.58 -14.49 1.28
N GLY A 298 -14.87 -14.21 1.43
CA GLY A 298 -15.40 -12.84 1.35
C GLY A 298 -15.52 -12.31 -0.09
N CYS A 299 -15.49 -13.21 -1.07
CA CYS A 299 -15.55 -12.86 -2.48
C CYS A 299 -16.90 -12.27 -2.91
N LYS A 300 -16.87 -11.29 -3.81
CA LYS A 300 -18.06 -10.65 -4.39
C LYS A 300 -18.32 -11.11 -5.83
N PRO A 301 -19.58 -11.26 -6.26
CA PRO A 301 -20.82 -11.11 -5.47
C PRO A 301 -21.11 -12.28 -4.52
N GLY A 302 -20.39 -13.39 -4.66
CA GLY A 302 -20.47 -14.54 -3.78
C GLY A 302 -19.28 -15.48 -3.94
N PRO A 303 -19.26 -16.59 -3.19
CA PRO A 303 -18.19 -17.59 -3.23
C PRO A 303 -17.98 -18.12 -4.64
N GLY A 304 -16.73 -18.25 -5.07
CA GLY A 304 -16.41 -18.78 -6.39
C GLY A 304 -14.92 -18.71 -6.70
N LEU A 305 -14.60 -18.80 -7.99
CA LEU A 305 -13.25 -18.73 -8.51
C LEU A 305 -12.80 -17.27 -8.60
N PHE A 306 -11.70 -16.95 -7.91
CA PHE A 306 -11.09 -15.62 -7.90
C PHE A 306 -10.84 -15.09 -9.32
N GLN A 307 -10.98 -13.77 -9.49
CA GLN A 307 -10.72 -13.09 -10.76
C GLN A 307 -9.79 -11.89 -10.57
N VAL A 308 -10.07 -11.05 -9.58
CA VAL A 308 -9.38 -9.78 -9.36
C VAL A 308 -9.58 -9.34 -7.92
N GLU A 309 -8.57 -8.71 -7.33
CA GLU A 309 -8.64 -7.98 -6.07
C GLU A 309 -8.85 -6.50 -6.36
N ALA A 310 -9.87 -5.85 -5.79
CA ALA A 310 -10.06 -4.42 -5.96
C ALA A 310 -10.03 -3.69 -4.61
N ILE A 311 -9.51 -2.47 -4.67
CA ILE A 311 -9.52 -1.52 -3.56
C ILE A 311 -10.19 -0.26 -4.11
N PRO A 312 -11.21 0.28 -3.42
CA PRO A 312 -11.85 1.52 -3.85
C PRO A 312 -10.83 2.64 -4.07
N ASP A 313 -11.01 3.44 -5.13
CA ASP A 313 -10.09 4.54 -5.43
C ASP A 313 -9.97 5.51 -4.24
N SER A 314 -11.05 5.73 -3.48
CA SER A 314 -11.03 6.55 -2.25
C SER A 314 -10.05 6.04 -1.19
N HIS A 315 -9.82 4.73 -1.12
CA HIS A 315 -8.86 4.11 -0.21
C HIS A 315 -7.42 4.22 -0.71
N LEU A 316 -7.20 4.25 -2.03
CA LEU A 316 -5.88 4.50 -2.61
C LEU A 316 -5.53 5.99 -2.53
N ASP A 317 -6.52 6.85 -2.78
CA ASP A 317 -6.43 8.29 -2.65
C ASP A 317 -6.12 8.68 -1.22
N SER A 318 -6.66 7.97 -0.22
CA SER A 318 -6.29 8.22 1.16
C SER A 318 -4.81 7.92 1.41
N LEU A 319 -4.21 6.88 0.82
CA LEU A 319 -2.76 6.62 0.93
C LEU A 319 -1.87 7.74 0.37
N ALA A 320 -2.34 8.43 -0.66
CA ALA A 320 -1.57 9.42 -1.41
C ALA A 320 -1.82 10.85 -0.92
N ASN A 321 -3.07 11.16 -0.60
CA ASN A 321 -3.52 12.51 -0.31
C ASN A 321 -3.21 12.91 1.12
N SER A 322 -3.28 14.22 1.30
CA SER A 322 -3.14 14.84 2.59
C SER A 322 -4.31 14.45 3.54
N HIS A 323 -3.98 13.88 4.72
CA HIS A 323 -4.84 13.84 5.95
C HIS A 323 -4.69 14.93 7.03
N ALA A 324 -5.80 15.50 7.49
CA ALA A 324 -5.84 16.31 8.71
C ALA A 324 -5.19 15.54 9.91
N PRO A 325 -4.50 16.21 10.86
CA PRO A 325 -4.57 17.64 11.18
C PRO A 325 -3.43 18.52 10.61
N TYR A 326 -3.23 18.57 9.30
CA TYR A 326 -2.27 19.53 8.70
C TYR A 326 -2.49 20.99 9.04
N SER A 327 -3.76 21.42 9.05
CA SER A 327 -4.09 22.83 9.25
C SER A 327 -3.76 23.30 10.67
N LEU A 328 -3.65 22.38 11.63
CA LEU A 328 -3.30 22.70 13.01
C LEU A 328 -1.78 22.80 13.21
N PHE A 329 -0.97 22.21 12.33
CA PHE A 329 0.49 22.11 12.50
C PHE A 329 1.33 22.75 11.40
N GLY A 330 0.71 23.28 10.34
CA GLY A 330 1.40 23.95 9.24
C GLY A 330 2.22 23.01 8.34
N ILE A 331 2.00 21.70 8.45
CA ILE A 331 2.62 20.68 7.59
C ILE A 331 1.76 20.56 6.33
N SER A 332 2.34 20.67 5.14
CA SER A 332 1.60 20.60 3.86
C SER A 332 2.00 19.40 2.99
N SER A 333 2.62 18.38 3.59
CA SER A 333 3.12 17.22 2.85
C SER A 333 1.98 16.23 2.51
N PRO A 334 2.00 15.59 1.34
CA PRO A 334 1.03 14.55 0.98
C PRO A 334 1.28 13.28 1.80
N GLY A 335 0.21 12.60 2.25
CA GLY A 335 0.28 11.34 2.98
C GLY A 335 -0.42 11.37 4.34
N TYR A 336 0.03 10.56 5.28
CA TYR A 336 -0.49 10.55 6.65
C TYR A 336 0.53 11.19 7.60
N PRO A 337 0.14 12.22 8.36
CA PRO A 337 1.00 12.78 9.38
C PRO A 337 0.95 11.88 10.62
N ILE A 338 2.11 11.35 11.00
CA ILE A 338 2.29 10.48 12.15
C ILE A 338 3.03 11.28 13.21
N PHE A 339 2.49 11.29 14.42
CA PHE A 339 3.11 11.93 15.58
C PHE A 339 3.44 10.88 16.63
N GLN A 340 4.53 11.11 17.34
CA GLN A 340 4.94 10.27 18.45
C GLN A 340 5.54 11.12 19.55
N HIS A 341 4.91 11.11 20.72
CA HIS A 341 5.49 11.73 21.91
C HIS A 341 6.59 10.85 22.49
N TRP A 342 7.56 11.48 23.13
CA TRP A 342 8.64 10.79 23.82
C TRP A 342 8.98 11.45 25.14
N GLY A 343 9.63 10.68 25.99
CA GLY A 343 10.18 11.18 27.24
C GLY A 343 9.16 11.45 28.35
N GLN A 344 7.91 10.99 28.25
CA GLN A 344 6.91 11.16 29.33
C GLN A 344 7.39 10.55 30.66
N ASP A 345 8.12 9.45 30.61
CA ASP A 345 8.66 8.76 31.80
C ASP A 345 10.12 9.12 32.11
N THR A 346 10.84 9.75 31.16
CA THR A 346 12.29 10.00 31.27
C THR A 346 12.67 11.47 31.36
N LEU A 347 11.80 12.38 30.91
CA LEU A 347 11.99 13.83 30.98
C LEU A 347 11.23 14.38 32.18
N GLY A 348 11.95 14.57 33.28
CA GLY A 348 11.46 15.32 34.44
C GLY A 348 11.88 16.79 34.41
N SER A 349 11.73 17.47 35.54
CA SER A 349 12.39 18.75 35.79
C SER A 349 13.91 18.58 35.74
N ASN A 350 14.61 19.46 35.02
CA ASN A 350 16.08 19.50 35.05
C ASN A 350 16.60 20.04 36.39
N TYR A 351 17.93 20.14 36.52
CA TYR A 351 18.60 20.71 37.70
C TYR A 351 18.10 22.12 38.09
N PHE A 352 17.61 22.90 37.12
CA PHE A 352 17.06 24.24 37.32
C PHE A 352 15.53 24.26 37.51
N ASN A 353 14.93 23.10 37.77
CA ASN A 353 13.49 22.91 37.90
C ASN A 353 12.67 23.30 36.64
N VAL A 354 13.30 23.28 35.47
CA VAL A 354 12.60 23.47 34.18
C VAL A 354 12.00 22.14 33.75
N ASN A 355 10.68 22.09 33.61
CA ASN A 355 9.96 20.91 33.17
C ASN A 355 9.83 20.88 31.65
N PHE A 356 10.65 20.07 30.98
CA PHE A 356 10.68 19.96 29.52
C PHE A 356 9.38 19.44 28.91
N LEU A 357 8.54 18.71 29.66
CA LEU A 357 7.22 18.27 29.19
C LEU A 357 6.25 19.45 29.01
N ASN A 358 6.46 20.54 29.74
CA ASN A 358 5.64 21.74 29.65
C ASN A 358 6.20 22.75 28.65
N GLU A 359 7.53 22.87 28.59
CA GLU A 359 8.21 23.88 27.78
C GLU A 359 8.40 23.46 26.32
N VAL A 360 8.52 22.16 26.02
CA VAL A 360 8.84 21.65 24.67
C VAL A 360 7.64 20.88 24.11
N ARG A 361 6.48 21.52 24.09
CA ARG A 361 5.26 20.91 23.53
C ARG A 361 5.21 21.05 22.03
N CYS A 362 4.74 20.00 21.36
CA CYS A 362 4.33 20.14 19.97
C CYS A 362 3.06 20.99 19.89
N THR A 363 3.03 21.92 18.94
CA THR A 363 1.82 22.69 18.62
C THR A 363 0.66 21.72 18.48
N GLY A 364 -0.46 21.98 19.16
CA GLY A 364 -1.72 21.22 19.21
C GLY A 364 -1.65 19.71 19.48
N ALA A 365 -0.58 19.23 20.10
CA ALA A 365 -0.55 17.91 20.74
C ALA A 365 -0.41 18.08 22.27
N GLN A 366 -1.08 17.23 23.05
CA GLN A 366 -0.91 17.18 24.50
C GLN A 366 0.05 16.04 24.84
N GLY A 367 1.16 16.31 25.54
CA GLY A 367 1.98 15.21 26.07
C GLY A 367 3.50 15.34 26.04
N GLY A 368 4.08 16.55 25.92
CA GLY A 368 5.53 16.76 25.98
C GLY A 368 6.17 16.89 24.59
N PRO A 369 7.48 16.63 24.46
CA PRO A 369 8.16 16.71 23.18
C PRO A 369 7.69 15.57 22.27
N CYS A 370 7.54 15.89 21.00
CA CYS A 370 7.15 14.94 19.98
C CYS A 370 8.09 15.01 18.77
N VAL A 371 8.00 13.96 17.97
CA VAL A 371 8.58 13.85 16.63
C VAL A 371 7.46 13.58 15.64
N HIS A 372 7.66 13.97 14.39
CA HIS A 372 6.64 13.83 13.35
C HIS A 372 7.25 13.26 12.07
N ALA A 373 6.45 12.52 11.31
CA ALA A 373 6.82 12.05 9.98
C ALA A 373 5.56 12.07 9.11
N THR A 374 5.67 12.41 7.83
CA THR A 374 4.56 12.18 6.90
C THR A 374 4.93 11.08 5.92
N VAL A 375 4.09 10.06 5.79
CA VAL A 375 4.31 8.95 4.85
C VAL A 375 3.18 8.87 3.85
N SER A 376 3.50 8.75 2.56
CA SER A 376 2.52 8.50 1.51
C SER A 376 2.86 7.26 0.71
N VAL A 377 1.84 6.59 0.17
CA VAL A 377 1.98 5.49 -0.79
C VAL A 377 1.21 5.86 -2.04
N SER A 378 1.90 5.96 -3.18
CA SER A 378 1.28 6.40 -4.44
C SER A 378 2.06 5.92 -5.66
N GLY A 379 1.54 6.22 -6.86
CA GLY A 379 2.22 6.03 -8.14
C GLY A 379 1.63 4.92 -9.01
N GLY A 380 1.26 3.80 -8.42
CA GLY A 380 0.66 2.67 -9.13
C GLY A 380 -0.85 2.80 -9.34
N LYS A 381 -1.41 1.78 -9.99
CA LYS A 381 -2.86 1.56 -10.11
C LYS A 381 -3.16 0.11 -9.80
N LEU A 382 -4.21 -0.16 -9.04
CA LEU A 382 -4.62 -1.53 -8.74
C LEU A 382 -5.65 -2.04 -9.76
N TRP A 383 -6.69 -1.25 -9.99
CA TRP A 383 -7.75 -1.56 -10.94
C TRP A 383 -8.59 -0.30 -11.24
N PRO A 384 -9.08 -0.10 -12.49
CA PRO A 384 -8.70 -0.77 -13.73
C PRO A 384 -7.32 -0.34 -14.24
N SER A 385 -6.69 -1.14 -15.11
CA SER A 385 -5.33 -0.92 -15.63
C SER A 385 -4.22 -1.07 -14.56
N PRO A 386 -4.07 -2.27 -13.98
CA PRO A 386 -3.08 -2.52 -12.94
C PRO A 386 -1.67 -2.14 -13.38
N THR A 387 -0.95 -1.42 -12.52
CA THR A 387 0.42 -0.95 -12.75
C THR A 387 1.18 -1.02 -11.42
N PRO A 388 2.09 -2.00 -11.23
CA PRO A 388 2.80 -2.25 -9.97
C PRO A 388 3.96 -1.27 -9.79
N LYS A 389 3.62 0.00 -9.63
CA LYS A 389 4.57 1.12 -9.43
C LYS A 389 4.24 1.92 -8.16
N PHE A 390 3.59 1.28 -7.19
CA PHE A 390 3.35 1.89 -5.88
C PHE A 390 4.69 2.06 -5.16
N GLN A 391 4.92 3.28 -4.66
CA GLN A 391 6.12 3.67 -3.95
C GLN A 391 5.75 4.36 -2.66
N THR A 392 6.45 4.02 -1.59
CA THR A 392 6.39 4.74 -0.32
C THR A 392 7.31 5.95 -0.38
N ARG A 393 6.80 7.11 0.02
CA ARG A 393 7.59 8.34 0.17
C ARG A 393 7.47 8.83 1.60
N LEU A 394 8.62 9.12 2.19
CA LEU A 394 8.73 9.79 3.47
C LEU A 394 8.98 11.27 3.25
N HIS A 395 8.21 12.11 3.93
CA HIS A 395 8.40 13.56 4.01
C HIS A 395 8.75 13.89 5.47
N PRO A 396 10.06 14.04 5.77
CA PRO A 396 10.54 14.28 7.14
C PRO A 396 10.11 15.64 7.69
#